data_AF-A0A6G3WVM9-F1
#
_entry.id   AF-A0A6G3WVM9-F1
#
_cell.length_a   1.000
_cell.length_b   1.000
_cell.length_c   1.000
_cell.angle_alpha   90.00
_cell.angle_beta   90.00
_cell.angle_gamma   90.00
#
_symmetry.space_group_name_H-M   'P 1'
#
loop_
_entity.id
_entity.type
_entity.pdbx_description
1 polymer ?
#
loop_
_entity_poly.entity_id
_entity_poly.type
_entity_poly.pdbx_seq_one_letter_code
_entity_poly.pdbx_strand_id
1 'polypeptide(L)' 'EDRRPKTPWADSVIYELHVRGFTKLHPDIPPELRGTYAGLAHPAAIEHLTRLGVTAVELLPVHQFAH' A
#
# COMPACT_ATOMS: atom_id res chain seq x y z
N GLU A 1 0.91 -18.38 -6.97
CA GLU A 1 2.35 -18.28 -6.64
C GLU A 1 2.73 -16.81 -6.57
N ASP A 2 3.52 -16.42 -5.57
CA ASP A 2 4.09 -15.07 -5.50
C ASP A 2 5.20 -14.93 -6.56
N ARG A 3 5.19 -13.83 -7.32
CA ARG A 3 6.17 -13.55 -8.37
C ARG A 3 6.48 -12.06 -8.39
N ARG A 4 7.77 -11.72 -8.42
CA ARG A 4 8.23 -10.31 -8.52
C ARG A 4 7.74 -9.68 -9.83
N PRO A 5 7.12 -8.48 -9.81
CA PRO A 5 6.64 -7.81 -11.02
C PRO A 5 7.73 -7.43 -12.02
N LYS A 6 8.96 -7.15 -11.55
CA LYS A 6 10.13 -6.78 -12.38
C LYS A 6 9.88 -5.57 -13.31
N THR A 7 9.10 -4.59 -12.86
CA THR A 7 8.91 -3.32 -13.58
C THR A 7 10.28 -2.67 -13.87
N PRO A 8 10.61 -2.37 -15.14
CA PRO A 8 11.85 -1.66 -15.46
C PRO A 8 11.90 -0.29 -14.78
N TRP A 9 13.09 0.16 -14.38
CA TRP A 9 13.25 1.45 -13.69
C TRP A 9 12.73 2.64 -14.49
N ALA A 10 12.88 2.61 -15.81
CA ALA A 10 12.37 3.67 -16.69
C ALA A 10 10.83 3.75 -16.72
N ASP A 11 10.16 2.66 -16.34
CA ASP A 11 8.70 2.54 -16.28
C ASP A 11 8.17 2.63 -14.84
N SER A 12 9.05 2.91 -13.86
CA SER A 12 8.68 2.95 -12.45
C SER A 12 8.03 4.28 -12.05
N VAL A 13 6.87 4.20 -11.40
CA VAL A 13 6.19 5.29 -10.72
C VAL A 13 6.01 4.87 -9.28
N ILE A 14 6.78 5.50 -8.39
CA ILE A 14 6.85 5.16 -6.96
C ILE A 14 5.86 6.04 -6.18
N TYR A 15 5.08 5.43 -5.30
CA TYR A 15 4.17 6.13 -4.39
C TYR A 15 4.55 5.86 -2.93
N GLU A 16 5.08 6.88 -2.26
CA GLU A 16 5.44 6.81 -0.84
C GLU A 16 4.18 6.92 0.03
N LEU A 17 4.00 6.01 1.00
CA LEU A 17 2.85 6.02 1.90
C LEU A 17 3.16 5.51 3.32
N HIS A 18 2.31 5.90 4.26
CA HIS A 18 2.32 5.38 5.63
C HIS A 18 1.28 4.25 5.76
N VAL A 19 1.69 3.04 6.17
CA VAL A 19 0.80 1.86 6.30
C VAL A 19 -0.47 2.18 7.10
N ARG A 20 -0.29 2.76 8.30
CA ARG A 20 -1.41 3.19 9.15
C ARG A 20 -2.24 4.30 8.49
N GLY A 21 -1.62 5.42 8.14
CA GLY A 21 -2.32 6.61 7.65
C GLY A 21 -3.15 6.34 6.40
N PHE A 22 -2.61 5.54 5.48
CA PHE A 22 -3.21 5.31 4.15
C PHE A 22 -4.64 4.75 4.21
N THR A 23 -4.91 3.81 5.13
CA THR A 23 -6.22 3.16 5.22
C THR A 23 -7.01 3.47 6.49
N LYS A 24 -6.47 4.28 7.41
CA LYS A 24 -7.09 4.49 8.74
C LYS A 24 -8.53 5.00 8.67
N LEU A 25 -8.83 5.84 7.68
CA LEU A 25 -10.14 6.47 7.48
C LEU A 25 -10.84 6.01 6.19
N HIS A 26 -10.35 4.96 5.53
CA HIS A 26 -10.92 4.51 4.26
C HIS A 26 -12.30 3.86 4.51
N PRO A 27 -13.39 4.40 3.95
CA PRO A 27 -14.75 3.95 4.26
C PRO A 27 -15.00 2.50 3.81
N ASP A 28 -14.48 2.14 2.64
CA ASP A 28 -14.72 0.82 2.01
C ASP A 28 -13.83 -0.32 2.55
N ILE A 29 -13.02 -0.05 3.58
CA ILE A 29 -12.21 -1.07 4.26
C ILE A 29 -12.87 -1.37 5.61
N PRO A 30 -13.08 -2.66 5.98
CA PRO A 30 -13.63 -3.04 7.28
C PRO A 30 -12.87 -2.38 8.45
N PRO A 31 -13.56 -1.84 9.48
CA PRO A 31 -12.94 -1.08 10.57
C PRO A 31 -11.74 -1.77 11.25
N GLU A 32 -11.80 -3.09 11.38
CA GLU A 32 -10.77 -3.94 11.97
C GLU A 32 -9.49 -4.06 11.12
N LEU A 33 -9.57 -3.81 9.82
CA LEU A 33 -8.43 -3.85 8.90
C LEU A 33 -7.78 -2.47 8.71
N ARG A 34 -8.49 -1.38 9.05
CA ARG A 34 -8.04 -0.01 8.78
C ARG A 34 -6.74 0.34 9.50
N GLY A 35 -5.77 0.82 8.73
CA GLY A 35 -4.45 1.21 9.21
C GLY A 35 -3.54 0.04 9.56
N THR A 36 -3.79 -1.13 8.96
CA THR A 36 -2.97 -2.34 9.10
C THR A 36 -2.41 -2.77 7.74
N TYR A 37 -1.46 -3.70 7.74
CA TYR A 37 -0.97 -4.32 6.50
C TYR A 37 -2.08 -5.02 5.70
N ALA A 38 -3.03 -5.66 6.39
CA ALA A 38 -4.18 -6.29 5.73
C ALA A 38 -5.11 -5.24 5.09
N GLY A 39 -5.26 -4.07 5.72
CA GLY A 39 -5.98 -2.94 5.12
C GLY A 39 -5.30 -2.43 3.85
N LEU A 40 -3.97 -2.32 3.84
CA LEU A 40 -3.21 -1.92 2.65
C LEU A 40 -3.38 -2.92 1.48
N ALA A 41 -3.51 -4.21 1.79
CA ALA A 41 -3.75 -5.26 0.80
C ALA A 41 -5.23 -5.47 0.44
N HIS A 42 -6.16 -4.72 1.04
CA HIS A 42 -7.60 -4.85 0.79
C HIS A 42 -7.95 -4.45 -0.65
N PRO A 43 -8.95 -5.09 -1.32
CA PRO A 43 -9.33 -4.77 -2.70
C PRO A 43 -9.55 -3.28 -2.98
N ALA A 44 -10.21 -2.55 -2.07
CA ALA A 44 -10.42 -1.10 -2.22
C ALA A 44 -9.11 -0.28 -2.26
N ALA A 45 -8.10 -0.66 -1.45
CA ALA A 45 -6.79 -0.03 -1.46
C ALA A 45 -6.02 -0.35 -2.76
N ILE A 46 -6.05 -1.61 -3.19
CA ILE A 46 -5.41 -2.06 -4.44
C ILE A 46 -6.07 -1.40 -5.65
N GLU A 47 -7.39 -1.29 -5.69
CA GLU A 47 -8.12 -0.61 -6.75
C GLU A 47 -7.72 0.86 -6.84
N HIS A 48 -7.59 1.56 -5.70
CA HIS A 48 -7.10 2.94 -5.69
C HIS A 48 -5.70 3.05 -6.30
N LEU A 49 -4.75 2.23 -5.85
CA LEU A 49 -3.35 2.28 -6.31
C LEU A 49 -3.23 1.92 -7.79
N THR A 50 -3.95 0.89 -8.24
CA THR A 50 -3.94 0.48 -9.66
C THR A 50 -4.62 1.51 -10.56
N ARG A 51 -5.73 2.11 -10.13
CA ARG A 51 -6.39 3.21 -10.85
C ARG A 51 -5.54 4.47 -10.91
N LEU A 52 -4.78 4.76 -9.85
CA LEU A 52 -3.82 5.86 -9.84
C LEU A 52 -2.67 5.64 -10.83
N GLY A 53 -2.39 4.38 -11.19
CA GLY A 53 -1.38 4.00 -12.18
C GLY A 53 0.04 3.88 -11.62
N VAL A 54 0.18 3.75 -10.29
CA VAL A 54 1.49 3.57 -9.66
C VAL A 54 1.98 2.14 -9.88
N THR A 55 3.30 1.97 -10.01
CA THR A 55 3.89 0.65 -10.28
C THR A 55 4.64 0.07 -9.09
N ALA A 56 4.97 0.91 -8.10
CA ALA A 56 5.55 0.49 -6.83
C ALA A 56 5.02 1.36 -5.68
N VAL A 57 4.88 0.74 -4.50
CA VAL A 57 4.64 1.45 -3.24
C VAL A 57 5.91 1.48 -2.41
N GLU A 58 6.27 2.65 -1.91
CA GLU A 58 7.37 2.84 -0.96
C GLU A 58 6.78 3.06 0.42
N LEU A 59 7.05 2.15 1.34
CA LEU A 59 6.48 2.24 2.69
C LEU A 59 7.42 3.07 3.57
N LEU A 60 6.85 4.05 4.26
CA LEU A 60 7.47 4.66 5.45
C LEU A 60 7.87 3.56 6.45
N PRO A 61 8.83 3.81 7.37
CA PRO A 61 9.50 2.78 8.16
C PRO A 61 8.57 1.70 8.76
N VAL A 62 8.79 0.45 8.31
CA VAL A 62 8.03 -0.74 8.76
C VAL A 62 8.84 -1.66 9.67
N HIS A 63 10.15 -1.45 9.77
CA HIS A 63 10.97 -2.14 10.77
C HIS A 63 10.49 -1.74 12.16
N GLN A 64 10.49 -2.68 13.11
CA GLN A 64 10.10 -2.40 14.48
C GLN A 64 10.93 -1.22 15.03
N PHE A 65 10.24 -0.22 15.56
CA PHE A 65 10.84 0.94 16.21
C PHE A 65 10.42 0.98 17.68
N ALA A 66 11.26 1.60 18.51
CA ALA A 66 10.96 1.83 19.91
C ALA A 66 10.09 3.08 20.09
N HIS A 67 9.33 3.11 21.18
CA HIS A 67 8.68 4.31 21.72
C HIS A 67 9.46 4.82 22.92
#